data_AF-A0A6I2MUR1-F1
#
_entry.id   AF-A0A6I2MUR1-F1
#
_cell.length_a   1.000
_cell.length_b   1.000
_cell.length_c   1.000
_cell.angle_alpha   90.00
_cell.angle_beta   90.00
_cell.angle_gamma   90.00
#
_symmetry.space_group_name_H-M   'P 1'
#
loop_
_entity.id
_entity.type
_entity.pdbx_description
1 polymer ?
#
loop_
_entity_poly.entity_id
_entity_poly.type
_entity_poly.pdbx_seq_one_letter_code
_entity_poly.pdbx_strand_id
1 'polypeptide(L)'
;MKNLIKIYLVSAVFALTLFSCSEDEVEMPTIATFSSQSSPNASGTPGELLKIEGTNLTGLEKIILDNTLEVSFNPNLNSDNAIFFNIPNYDFENPYNFGVQPIKFITANGEIDSQINIIQPTPVFGNLSIPNPKLGEKVTIKGSWFIGIQSVTFGGEPIEYNLVSDQEMYFIVPTDATKGQHVVITTDAGSTAIVEPGPGIGNTTFVDINFGFVDYLFEDFDGNGLYTSTWGFYGDAGDLSVTAEGETGNCAQYDYNGATANGYNGCQNNEAGAFLPSSATDASKATFKMMVNAVAGTSFDVILDNWAYNFTLETSGWQEVTARLDQFGSGYNPGNAATDTEKIDPSGVLQVKVSLPNNGTVSSVKFDDIKFRVEE
;
A
#
# COMPACT_ATOMS: atom_id res chain seq x y z
N MET A 1 73.33 31.58 65.20
CA MET A 1 74.39 30.86 64.44
C MET A 1 73.92 30.71 63.01
N LYS A 2 74.66 31.31 62.07
CA LYS A 2 74.77 31.01 60.61
C LYS A 2 73.48 31.07 59.76
N ASN A 3 73.39 31.69 58.58
CA ASN A 3 74.26 32.47 57.68
C ASN A 3 73.25 33.18 56.73
N LEU A 4 73.23 34.50 56.56
CA LEU A 4 74.02 35.30 55.60
C LEU A 4 74.03 34.76 54.16
N ILE A 5 73.15 35.29 53.31
CA ILE A 5 73.46 35.63 51.91
C ILE A 5 72.85 37.01 51.63
N LYS A 6 73.72 37.97 51.32
CA LYS A 6 73.38 39.30 50.79
C LYS A 6 73.44 39.21 49.26
N ILE A 7 72.38 39.66 48.58
CA ILE A 7 72.42 40.05 47.17
C ILE A 7 71.94 41.50 47.13
N TYR A 8 72.81 42.39 46.66
CA TYR A 8 72.47 43.78 46.33
C TYR A 8 71.95 43.82 44.89
N LEU A 9 70.83 44.51 44.64
CA LEU A 9 70.64 45.21 43.37
C LEU A 9 69.60 46.35 43.51
N VAL A 10 70.13 47.56 43.41
CA VAL A 10 69.55 48.86 42.99
C VAL A 10 68.02 48.92 42.79
N SER A 11 67.33 49.65 43.68
CA SER A 11 65.95 50.10 43.48
C SER A 11 65.97 51.48 42.81
N ALA A 12 65.80 51.53 41.49
CA ALA A 12 65.47 52.76 40.76
C ALA A 12 63.94 52.94 40.80
N VAL A 13 63.51 54.05 41.40
CA VAL A 13 62.13 54.53 41.39
C VAL A 13 61.75 54.83 39.94
N PHE A 14 60.81 54.05 39.38
CA PHE A 14 60.20 54.35 38.09
C PHE A 14 58.77 54.86 38.34
N ALA A 15 58.53 56.10 37.92
CA ALA A 15 57.25 56.77 38.05
C ALA A 15 56.14 56.01 37.31
N LEU A 16 55.03 55.72 38.00
CA LEU A 16 53.80 55.28 37.35
C LEU A 16 53.23 56.42 36.51
N THR A 17 53.48 56.37 35.20
CA THR A 17 52.65 57.06 34.22
C THR A 17 51.43 56.18 33.94
N LEU A 18 50.26 56.62 34.38
CA LEU A 18 48.98 56.03 34.00
C LEU A 18 48.76 56.28 32.51
N PHE A 19 48.95 55.24 31.68
CA PHE A 19 48.35 55.21 30.35
C PHE A 19 46.89 54.81 30.53
N SER A 20 45.99 55.79 30.39
CA SER A 20 44.57 55.54 30.11
C SER A 20 44.48 54.99 28.70
N CYS A 21 44.59 53.67 28.55
CA CYS A 21 44.14 52.97 27.36
C CYS A 21 42.62 52.86 27.50
N SER A 22 41.86 53.66 26.75
CA SER A 22 40.49 53.27 26.44
C SER A 22 40.62 52.06 25.52
N GLU A 23 40.56 50.86 26.09
CA GLU A 23 40.26 49.68 25.28
C GLU A 23 38.86 49.94 24.72
N ASP A 24 38.77 50.28 23.44
CA ASP A 24 37.51 50.21 22.71
C ASP A 24 37.08 48.73 22.80
N GLU A 25 36.08 48.45 23.64
CA GLU A 25 35.48 47.12 23.70
C GLU A 25 34.89 46.83 22.33
N VAL A 26 35.55 45.95 21.57
CA VAL A 26 35.01 45.41 20.32
C VAL A 26 33.82 44.53 20.71
N GLU A 27 32.62 45.07 20.53
CA GLU A 27 31.39 44.33 20.82
C GLU A 27 31.30 43.14 19.85
N MET A 28 31.33 41.91 20.37
CA MET A 28 31.26 40.71 19.52
C MET A 28 29.84 40.54 18.96
N PRO A 29 29.67 40.02 17.73
CA PRO A 29 28.36 39.72 17.21
C PRO A 29 27.67 38.63 18.06
N THR A 30 26.38 38.80 18.33
CA THR A 30 25.59 37.83 19.10
C THR A 30 24.27 37.53 18.42
N ILE A 31 23.77 36.29 18.63
CA ILE A 31 22.42 35.89 18.22
C ILE A 31 21.57 35.78 19.49
N ALA A 32 20.45 36.51 19.50
CA ALA A 32 19.47 36.46 20.58
C ALA A 32 18.37 35.45 20.28
N THR A 33 17.86 35.41 19.04
CA THR A 33 16.74 34.54 18.66
C THR A 33 16.90 33.98 17.26
N PHE A 34 16.32 32.78 17.08
CA PHE A 34 16.00 32.22 15.78
C PHE A 34 14.49 32.05 15.69
N SER A 35 13.91 32.56 14.62
CA SER A 35 12.49 32.45 14.34
C SER A 35 12.24 32.09 12.88
N SER A 36 11.24 31.26 12.63
CA SER A 36 10.66 31.06 11.31
C SER A 36 9.18 31.42 11.34
N GLN A 37 8.56 31.46 10.15
CA GLN A 37 7.10 31.64 10.05
C GLN A 37 6.33 30.44 10.63
N SER A 38 6.90 29.23 10.60
CA SER A 38 6.26 27.97 10.98
C SER A 38 6.74 27.40 12.32
N SER A 39 7.81 27.93 12.90
CA SER A 39 8.45 27.40 14.11
C SER A 39 9.27 28.47 14.85
N PRO A 40 8.95 28.77 16.12
CA PRO A 40 9.86 29.48 17.00
C PRO A 40 10.98 28.55 17.49
N ASN A 41 12.18 29.09 17.76
CA ASN A 41 13.33 28.42 18.42
C ASN A 41 14.23 27.56 17.52
N ALA A 42 14.85 28.19 16.52
CA ALA A 42 15.97 27.59 15.76
C ALA A 42 15.63 26.22 15.15
N SER A 43 14.40 26.03 14.67
CA SER A 43 14.01 24.80 13.97
C SER A 43 13.29 25.11 12.68
N GLY A 44 13.40 24.21 11.71
CA GLY A 44 12.65 24.31 10.46
C GLY A 44 12.92 23.15 9.52
N THR A 45 12.09 23.06 8.48
CA THR A 45 12.24 22.08 7.40
C THR A 45 13.13 22.62 6.27
N PRO A 46 13.73 21.77 5.44
CA PRO A 46 14.50 22.23 4.28
C PRO A 46 13.71 23.20 3.39
N GLY A 47 14.37 24.25 2.91
CA GLY A 47 13.77 25.33 2.12
C GLY A 47 13.10 26.45 2.94
N GLU A 48 12.86 26.24 4.24
CA GLU A 48 12.18 27.21 5.09
C GLU A 48 13.01 28.48 5.31
N LEU A 49 12.36 29.65 5.25
CA LEU A 49 12.99 30.94 5.52
C LEU A 49 13.10 31.18 7.03
N LEU A 50 14.32 31.46 7.49
CA LEU A 50 14.62 31.81 8.86
C LEU A 50 15.01 33.27 9.00
N LYS A 51 14.56 33.86 10.11
CA LYS A 51 14.99 35.15 10.62
C LYS A 51 15.77 34.94 11.91
N ILE A 52 16.99 35.44 11.92
CA ILE A 52 17.82 35.57 13.10
C ILE A 52 17.73 37.00 13.59
N GLU A 53 17.59 37.21 14.90
CA GLU A 53 17.76 38.52 15.52
C GLU A 53 18.92 38.51 16.50
N GLY A 54 19.66 39.62 16.55
CA GLY A 54 20.87 39.73 17.34
C GLY A 54 21.43 41.14 17.35
N THR A 55 22.73 41.25 17.64
CA THR A 55 23.46 42.51 17.66
C THR A 55 24.79 42.39 16.92
N ASN A 56 25.25 43.51 16.36
CA ASN A 56 26.52 43.64 15.64
C ASN A 56 26.68 42.66 14.45
N LEU A 57 25.57 42.30 13.79
CA LEU A 57 25.52 41.29 12.71
C LEU A 57 25.91 41.84 11.32
N THR A 58 26.26 43.13 11.22
CA THR A 58 26.59 43.76 9.93
C THR A 58 27.77 43.06 9.25
N GLY A 59 27.77 43.04 7.91
CA GLY A 59 28.88 42.48 7.14
C GLY A 59 28.93 40.95 7.15
N LEU A 60 27.77 40.27 7.20
CA LEU A 60 27.70 38.82 7.00
C LEU A 60 28.35 38.40 5.67
N GLU A 61 29.36 37.54 5.75
CA GLU A 61 30.11 37.01 4.61
C GLU A 61 29.71 35.58 4.28
N LYS A 62 29.55 34.73 5.31
CA LYS A 62 29.25 33.30 5.14
C LYS A 62 28.30 32.77 6.20
N ILE A 63 27.55 31.77 5.79
CA ILE A 63 26.79 30.88 6.67
C ILE A 63 27.25 29.46 6.34
N ILE A 64 27.67 28.68 7.33
CA ILE A 64 28.13 27.29 7.15
C ILE A 64 27.26 26.39 8.02
N LEU A 65 26.53 25.48 7.39
CA LEU A 65 25.68 24.48 8.03
C LEU A 65 26.37 23.11 8.03
N ASP A 66 26.17 22.36 9.12
CA ASP A 66 26.74 21.01 9.27
C ASP A 66 28.25 20.96 8.97
N ASN A 67 28.95 22.03 9.40
CA ASN A 67 30.38 22.29 9.22
C ASN A 67 30.91 22.32 7.77
N THR A 68 30.09 22.04 6.77
CA THR A 68 30.55 21.71 5.41
C THR A 68 29.75 22.43 4.32
N LEU A 69 28.47 22.72 4.58
CA LEU A 69 27.56 23.26 3.58
C LEU A 69 27.49 24.79 3.67
N GLU A 70 28.00 25.48 2.65
CA GLU A 70 27.87 26.94 2.56
C GLU A 70 26.43 27.30 2.15
N VAL A 71 25.74 28.08 2.98
CA VAL A 71 24.34 28.45 2.78
C VAL A 71 24.27 29.79 2.05
N SER A 72 23.49 29.81 0.97
CA SER A 72 23.24 31.05 0.22
C SER A 72 22.30 31.99 0.97
N PHE A 73 22.58 33.29 0.91
CA PHE A 73 21.74 34.34 1.48
C PHE A 73 21.74 35.57 0.57
N ASN A 74 20.77 36.47 0.76
CA ASN A 74 20.73 37.77 0.07
C ASN A 74 21.28 38.86 1.00
N PRO A 75 22.47 39.42 0.73
CA PRO A 75 23.06 40.43 1.59
C PRO A 75 22.17 41.68 1.80
N ASN A 76 21.30 42.00 0.85
CA ASN A 76 20.41 43.17 0.93
C ASN A 76 19.25 43.00 1.93
N LEU A 77 19.00 41.78 2.41
CA LEU A 77 17.98 41.51 3.42
C LEU A 77 18.57 41.54 4.84
N ASN A 78 19.89 41.61 4.97
CA ASN A 78 20.56 41.57 6.25
C ASN A 78 20.81 42.98 6.78
N SER A 79 20.84 43.09 8.10
CA SER A 79 21.10 44.31 8.84
C SER A 79 21.93 44.01 10.08
N ASP A 80 22.28 45.04 10.82
CA ASP A 80 23.02 44.87 12.08
C ASP A 80 22.27 44.02 13.13
N ASN A 81 20.95 43.99 13.03
CA ASN A 81 20.10 43.34 14.03
C ASN A 81 19.38 42.10 13.52
N ALA A 82 19.47 41.80 12.22
CA ALA A 82 18.74 40.68 11.64
C ALA A 82 19.40 40.10 10.40
N ILE A 83 19.37 38.77 10.29
CA ILE A 83 19.81 38.01 9.12
C ILE A 83 18.65 37.17 8.63
N PHE A 84 18.47 37.10 7.31
CA PHE A 84 17.50 36.22 6.66
C PHE A 84 18.21 35.24 5.73
N PHE A 85 17.89 33.96 5.87
CA PHE A 85 18.41 32.91 5.01
C PHE A 85 17.43 31.73 4.97
N ASN A 86 17.48 30.93 3.90
CA ASN A 86 16.71 29.69 3.81
C ASN A 86 17.56 28.53 4.33
N ILE A 87 16.95 27.59 5.05
CA ILE A 87 17.56 26.26 5.20
C ILE A 87 17.75 25.70 3.78
N PRO A 88 18.94 25.24 3.37
CA PRO A 88 19.15 24.68 2.04
C PRO A 88 18.14 23.57 1.74
N ASN A 89 17.69 23.48 0.49
CA ASN A 89 16.92 22.31 0.05
C ASN A 89 17.80 21.06 0.23
N TYR A 90 17.16 19.93 0.56
CA TYR A 90 17.87 18.67 0.67
C TYR A 90 18.43 18.26 -0.69
N ASP A 91 19.71 17.90 -0.74
CA ASP A 91 20.38 17.35 -1.91
C ASP A 91 20.72 15.89 -1.61
N PHE A 92 20.10 14.97 -2.36
CA PHE A 92 20.29 13.53 -2.17
C PHE A 92 21.73 13.08 -2.48
N GLU A 93 22.44 13.79 -3.36
CA GLU A 93 23.82 13.47 -3.73
C GLU A 93 24.83 14.08 -2.74
N ASN A 94 24.47 15.19 -2.08
CA ASN A 94 25.30 15.87 -1.08
C ASN A 94 24.47 16.19 0.18
N PRO A 95 24.07 15.16 0.95
CA PRO A 95 23.14 15.35 2.05
C PRO A 95 23.80 16.04 3.25
N TYR A 96 23.03 16.87 3.94
CA TYR A 96 23.31 17.29 5.31
C TYR A 96 22.44 16.49 6.29
N ASN A 97 22.85 16.45 7.56
CA ASN A 97 22.14 15.67 8.57
C ASN A 97 20.87 16.37 9.09
N PHE A 98 19.83 15.59 9.38
CA PHE A 98 18.65 16.07 10.10
C PHE A 98 18.87 16.11 11.62
N GLY A 99 17.98 16.75 12.36
CA GLY A 99 18.10 16.95 13.81
C GLY A 99 18.93 18.19 14.15
N VAL A 100 19.48 18.24 15.36
CA VAL A 100 20.28 19.38 15.84
C VAL A 100 21.64 19.40 15.16
N GLN A 101 21.86 20.39 14.29
CA GLN A 101 23.07 20.60 13.52
C GLN A 101 23.80 21.88 13.91
N PRO A 102 25.14 21.91 13.86
CA PRO A 102 25.89 23.13 14.04
C PRO A 102 25.68 24.06 12.84
N ILE A 103 25.58 25.36 13.11
CA ILE A 103 25.53 26.41 12.10
C ILE A 103 26.42 27.57 12.53
N LYS A 104 27.30 28.01 11.63
CA LYS A 104 28.27 29.08 11.85
C LYS A 104 27.97 30.27 10.97
N PHE A 105 28.06 31.47 11.54
CA PHE A 105 27.97 32.75 10.83
C PHE A 105 29.33 33.44 10.90
N ILE A 106 29.82 33.90 9.75
CA ILE A 106 31.05 34.68 9.65
C ILE A 106 30.65 36.09 9.20
N THR A 107 30.86 37.08 10.07
CA THR A 107 30.62 38.49 9.78
C THR A 107 31.92 39.27 9.82
N ALA A 108 31.90 40.50 9.31
CA ALA A 108 33.02 41.44 9.43
C ALA A 108 33.42 41.71 10.90
N ASN A 109 32.50 41.50 11.84
CA ASN A 109 32.69 41.76 13.27
C ASN A 109 33.08 40.51 14.07
N GLY A 110 33.05 39.31 13.48
CA GLY A 110 33.47 38.06 14.14
C GLY A 110 32.72 36.82 13.67
N GLU A 111 33.02 35.69 14.29
CA GLU A 111 32.32 34.42 14.06
C GLU A 111 31.31 34.14 15.17
N ILE A 112 30.16 33.56 14.81
CA ILE A 112 29.15 33.07 15.74
C ILE A 112 28.91 31.59 15.49
N ASP A 113 29.17 30.77 16.50
CA ASP A 113 28.77 29.36 16.53
C ASP A 113 27.37 29.24 17.15
N SER A 114 26.49 28.50 16.49
CA SER A 114 25.14 28.22 16.95
C SER A 114 24.70 26.81 16.55
N GLN A 115 23.46 26.46 16.90
CA GLN A 115 22.81 25.22 16.52
C GLN A 115 21.42 25.50 15.93
N ILE A 116 21.01 24.64 15.02
CA ILE A 116 19.68 24.64 14.40
C ILE A 116 19.16 23.21 14.33
N ASN A 117 17.90 22.98 14.70
CA ASN A 117 17.23 21.70 14.56
C ASN A 117 16.55 21.60 13.19
N ILE A 118 17.13 20.83 12.27
CA ILE A 118 16.57 20.62 10.94
C ILE A 118 15.58 19.45 10.98
N ILE A 119 14.31 19.74 10.75
CA ILE A 119 13.23 18.76 10.83
C ILE A 119 13.09 18.07 9.47
N GLN A 120 13.27 16.75 9.45
CA GLN A 120 12.93 15.94 8.28
C GLN A 120 11.41 15.88 8.12
N PRO A 121 10.85 16.20 6.94
CA PRO A 121 9.45 15.94 6.64
C PRO A 121 9.15 14.43 6.54
N THR A 122 7.93 14.04 6.91
CA THR A 122 7.43 12.68 6.69
C THR A 122 7.46 12.31 5.20
N PRO A 123 7.73 11.04 4.83
CA PRO A 123 7.66 10.59 3.46
C PRO A 123 6.26 10.84 2.89
N VAL A 124 6.20 11.33 1.65
CA VAL A 124 4.94 11.62 0.94
C VAL A 124 4.83 10.71 -0.25
N PHE A 125 3.71 9.98 -0.31
CA PHE A 125 3.37 9.17 -1.47
C PHE A 125 2.84 10.05 -2.61
N GLY A 126 3.38 9.86 -3.81
CA GLY A 126 2.98 10.56 -5.04
C GLY A 126 2.13 9.69 -5.94
N ASN A 127 2.72 8.71 -6.64
CA ASN A 127 1.98 7.80 -7.53
C ASN A 127 2.74 6.50 -7.81
N LEU A 128 2.01 5.49 -8.28
CA LEU A 128 2.57 4.27 -8.83
C LEU A 128 2.82 4.42 -10.34
N SER A 129 3.79 3.69 -10.88
CA SER A 129 3.98 3.55 -12.33
C SER A 129 2.89 2.70 -12.99
N ILE A 130 2.40 1.69 -12.27
CA ILE A 130 1.38 0.73 -12.72
C ILE A 130 0.41 0.54 -11.56
N PRO A 131 -0.89 0.89 -11.71
CA PRO A 131 -1.87 0.76 -10.62
C PRO A 131 -2.44 -0.65 -10.45
N ASN A 132 -2.40 -1.48 -11.51
CA ASN A 132 -2.90 -2.86 -11.52
C ASN A 132 -1.82 -3.83 -12.08
N PRO A 133 -0.67 -3.96 -11.39
CA PRO A 133 0.43 -4.84 -11.81
C PRO A 133 0.10 -6.32 -11.61
N LYS A 134 0.77 -7.18 -12.38
CA LYS A 134 0.78 -8.63 -12.13
C LYS A 134 1.73 -8.99 -10.99
N LEU A 135 1.53 -10.17 -10.42
CA LEU A 135 2.48 -10.79 -9.48
C LEU A 135 3.90 -10.83 -10.09
N GLY A 136 4.91 -10.42 -9.32
CA GLY A 136 6.30 -10.37 -9.78
C GLY A 136 6.67 -9.18 -10.68
N GLU A 137 5.73 -8.27 -10.99
CA GLU A 137 6.06 -7.06 -11.75
C GLU A 137 6.76 -6.00 -10.90
N LYS A 138 7.59 -5.18 -11.55
CA LYS A 138 8.24 -4.04 -10.92
C LYS A 138 7.30 -2.84 -10.88
N VAL A 139 7.06 -2.33 -9.68
CA VAL A 139 6.26 -1.12 -9.45
C VAL A 139 7.18 -0.01 -8.95
N THR A 140 7.27 1.08 -9.70
CA THR A 140 7.96 2.30 -9.27
C THR A 140 6.99 3.17 -8.49
N ILE A 141 7.41 3.63 -7.33
CA ILE A 141 6.73 4.61 -6.49
C ILE A 141 7.45 5.94 -6.64
N LYS A 142 6.70 6.98 -7.00
CA LYS A 142 7.15 8.37 -6.95
C LYS A 142 6.58 9.06 -5.73
N GLY A 143 7.32 10.02 -5.20
CA GLY A 143 6.92 10.77 -4.02
C GLY A 143 7.96 11.80 -3.62
N SER A 144 8.08 12.03 -2.33
CA SER A 144 9.10 12.91 -1.75
C SER A 144 9.49 12.44 -0.36
N TRP A 145 10.68 12.85 0.09
CA TRP A 145 11.19 12.55 1.43
C TRP A 145 11.42 11.05 1.70
N PHE A 146 11.79 10.28 0.67
CA PHE A 146 12.22 8.89 0.78
C PHE A 146 13.67 8.79 1.31
N ILE A 147 13.90 9.31 2.51
CA ILE A 147 15.23 9.41 3.13
C ILE A 147 15.24 8.63 4.44
N GLY A 148 16.26 7.80 4.64
CA GLY A 148 16.38 6.97 5.85
C GLY A 148 15.20 6.00 6.00
N ILE A 149 14.82 5.33 4.90
CA ILE A 149 13.75 4.32 4.93
C ILE A 149 14.16 3.18 5.86
N GLN A 150 13.32 2.92 6.85
CA GLN A 150 13.47 1.84 7.82
C GLN A 150 12.72 0.58 7.37
N SER A 151 11.59 0.75 6.68
CA SER A 151 10.84 -0.36 6.10
C SER A 151 9.90 0.10 5.00
N VAL A 152 9.58 -0.83 4.11
CA VAL A 152 8.49 -0.75 3.15
C VAL A 152 7.63 -1.99 3.35
N THR A 153 6.32 -1.81 3.47
CA THR A 153 5.40 -2.92 3.70
C THR A 153 4.30 -2.97 2.65
N PHE A 154 3.86 -4.16 2.29
CA PHE A 154 2.70 -4.44 1.45
C PHE A 154 1.64 -5.17 2.28
N GLY A 155 0.53 -4.50 2.60
CA GLY A 155 -0.50 -5.07 3.47
C GLY A 155 -0.03 -5.34 4.90
N GLY A 156 0.99 -4.61 5.37
CA GLY A 156 1.62 -4.79 6.67
C GLY A 156 2.83 -5.72 6.68
N GLU A 157 3.03 -6.52 5.62
CA GLU A 157 4.18 -7.42 5.51
C GLU A 157 5.38 -6.71 4.88
N PRO A 158 6.59 -6.79 5.47
CA PRO A 158 7.79 -6.18 4.89
C PRO A 158 8.11 -6.73 3.50
N ILE A 159 8.51 -5.83 2.59
CA ILE A 159 8.93 -6.17 1.24
C ILE A 159 10.30 -5.55 0.90
N GLU A 160 11.04 -6.23 0.02
CA GLU A 160 12.28 -5.71 -0.54
C GLU A 160 12.01 -4.52 -1.46
N TYR A 161 12.89 -3.52 -1.43
CA TYR A 161 12.80 -2.33 -2.25
C TYR A 161 14.17 -1.85 -2.71
N ASN A 162 14.17 -1.01 -3.73
CA ASN A 162 15.35 -0.29 -4.20
C ASN A 162 15.05 1.20 -4.21
N LEU A 163 15.86 1.97 -3.49
CA LEU A 163 15.80 3.43 -3.48
C LEU A 163 16.59 3.97 -4.67
N VAL A 164 15.97 4.84 -5.47
CA VAL A 164 16.63 5.49 -6.63
C VAL A 164 17.03 6.92 -6.25
N SER A 165 16.14 7.65 -5.56
CA SER A 165 16.38 8.97 -5.00
C SER A 165 15.42 9.24 -3.84
N ASP A 166 15.51 10.41 -3.20
CA ASP A 166 14.54 10.89 -2.22
C ASP A 166 13.11 11.06 -2.77
N GLN A 167 12.90 10.90 -4.08
CA GLN A 167 11.63 11.06 -4.78
C GLN A 167 11.19 9.83 -5.59
N GLU A 168 12.04 8.80 -5.70
CA GLU A 168 11.74 7.61 -6.48
C GLU A 168 12.33 6.36 -5.85
N MET A 169 11.51 5.31 -5.80
CA MET A 169 11.93 3.97 -5.41
C MET A 169 11.10 2.93 -6.18
N TYR A 170 11.49 1.67 -6.10
CA TYR A 170 10.67 0.59 -6.65
C TYR A 170 10.72 -0.68 -5.81
N PHE A 171 9.69 -1.50 -5.95
CA PHE A 171 9.61 -2.84 -5.38
C PHE A 171 9.10 -3.83 -6.43
N ILE A 172 9.17 -5.12 -6.10
CA ILE A 172 8.59 -6.19 -6.92
C ILE A 172 7.33 -6.68 -6.21
N VAL A 173 6.20 -6.77 -6.92
CA VAL A 173 4.94 -7.28 -6.35
C VAL A 173 5.16 -8.70 -5.82
N PRO A 174 4.88 -8.99 -4.53
CA PRO A 174 5.07 -10.31 -3.95
C PRO A 174 4.31 -11.37 -4.75
N THR A 175 4.97 -12.49 -5.08
CA THR A 175 4.36 -13.54 -5.92
C THR A 175 3.34 -14.40 -5.21
N ASP A 176 3.27 -14.30 -3.89
CA ASP A 176 2.36 -15.01 -2.99
C ASP A 176 1.20 -14.14 -2.50
N ALA A 177 1.12 -12.87 -2.94
CA ALA A 177 -0.01 -12.02 -2.65
C ALA A 177 -1.29 -12.65 -3.22
N THR A 178 -2.39 -12.60 -2.46
CA THR A 178 -3.69 -13.17 -2.85
C THR A 178 -4.77 -12.11 -3.09
N LYS A 179 -4.46 -10.84 -2.78
CA LYS A 179 -5.29 -9.66 -3.03
C LYS A 179 -4.42 -8.40 -3.10
N GLY A 180 -4.98 -7.32 -3.65
CA GLY A 180 -4.40 -5.99 -3.56
C GLY A 180 -4.27 -5.48 -2.12
N GLN A 181 -3.28 -4.63 -1.86
CA GLN A 181 -2.97 -4.10 -0.54
C GLN A 181 -2.34 -2.70 -0.62
N HIS A 182 -2.30 -1.99 0.51
CA HIS A 182 -1.57 -0.73 0.61
C HIS A 182 -0.07 -0.95 0.71
N VAL A 183 0.69 -0.10 -0.01
CA VAL A 183 2.12 0.08 0.23
C VAL A 183 2.34 1.23 1.21
N VAL A 184 3.12 0.98 2.26
CA VAL A 184 3.47 1.98 3.29
C VAL A 184 4.99 2.06 3.40
N ILE A 185 5.51 3.28 3.33
CA ILE A 185 6.94 3.59 3.47
C ILE A 185 7.14 4.26 4.82
N THR A 186 8.06 3.74 5.63
CA THR A 186 8.36 4.26 6.97
C THR A 186 9.80 4.73 7.06
N THR A 187 9.99 5.95 7.56
CA THR A 187 11.29 6.54 7.90
C THR A 187 11.30 6.95 9.38
N ASP A 188 12.42 7.44 9.90
CA ASP A 188 12.49 7.98 11.26
C ASP A 188 11.61 9.23 11.47
N ALA A 189 11.27 9.95 10.39
CA ALA A 189 10.37 11.09 10.44
C ALA A 189 8.88 10.70 10.52
N GLY A 190 8.55 9.45 10.20
CA GLY A 190 7.19 8.91 10.19
C GLY A 190 6.91 8.06 8.95
N SER A 191 5.64 7.78 8.69
CA SER A 191 5.22 6.94 7.56
C SER A 191 4.37 7.71 6.56
N THR A 192 4.34 7.23 5.31
CA THR A 192 3.42 7.73 4.30
C THR A 192 1.97 7.56 4.76
N ALA A 193 1.14 8.58 4.55
CA ALA A 193 -0.29 8.46 4.78
C ALA A 193 -0.89 7.41 3.85
N ILE A 194 -1.81 6.59 4.38
CA ILE A 194 -2.63 5.70 3.57
C ILE A 194 -3.63 6.57 2.81
N VAL A 195 -3.60 6.43 1.48
CA VAL A 195 -4.60 7.02 0.57
C VAL A 195 -5.42 5.87 0.03
N GLU A 196 -6.70 5.85 0.37
CA GLU A 196 -7.68 4.85 -0.08
C GLU A 196 -8.05 5.05 -1.57
N PRO A 197 -8.28 3.97 -2.33
CA PRO A 197 -8.79 4.09 -3.68
C PRO A 197 -10.24 4.63 -3.68
N GLY A 198 -10.59 5.43 -4.69
CA GLY A 198 -11.94 5.97 -4.82
C GLY A 198 -12.16 6.76 -6.12
N PRO A 199 -13.42 7.13 -6.44
CA PRO A 199 -13.73 7.89 -7.65
C PRO A 199 -12.92 9.19 -7.72
N GLY A 200 -12.13 9.36 -8.78
CA GLY A 200 -11.29 10.54 -8.99
C GLY A 200 -9.97 10.58 -8.21
N ILE A 201 -9.64 9.53 -7.45
CA ILE A 201 -8.36 9.41 -6.74
C ILE A 201 -7.34 8.69 -7.63
N GLY A 202 -6.38 9.43 -8.18
CA GLY A 202 -5.32 8.89 -9.04
C GLY A 202 -4.03 8.49 -8.31
N ASN A 203 -3.85 8.94 -7.06
CA ASN A 203 -2.65 8.76 -6.25
C ASN A 203 -2.92 7.90 -5.01
N THR A 204 -3.53 6.74 -5.21
CA THR A 204 -3.76 5.79 -4.11
C THR A 204 -2.49 5.03 -3.73
N THR A 205 -2.34 4.76 -2.44
CA THR A 205 -1.32 3.83 -1.91
C THR A 205 -1.71 2.36 -2.10
N PHE A 206 -2.96 2.09 -2.47
CA PHE A 206 -3.44 0.76 -2.76
C PHE A 206 -2.93 0.29 -4.11
N VAL A 207 -2.25 -0.85 -4.11
CA VAL A 207 -1.82 -1.55 -5.30
C VAL A 207 -2.82 -2.68 -5.50
N ASP A 208 -3.69 -2.51 -6.50
CA ASP A 208 -4.56 -3.59 -6.91
C ASP A 208 -3.75 -4.62 -7.71
N ILE A 209 -3.99 -5.91 -7.52
CA ILE A 209 -3.19 -6.94 -8.19
C ILE A 209 -4.00 -7.53 -9.34
N ASN A 210 -3.40 -7.50 -10.51
CA ASN A 210 -3.88 -8.26 -11.65
C ASN A 210 -3.47 -9.73 -11.50
N PHE A 211 -4.40 -10.56 -11.09
CA PHE A 211 -4.16 -12.00 -11.01
C PHE A 211 -4.24 -12.72 -12.37
N GLY A 212 -4.54 -12.00 -13.45
CA GLY A 212 -4.78 -12.56 -14.77
C GLY A 212 -6.10 -13.28 -14.88
N PHE A 213 -7.06 -13.00 -13.99
CA PHE A 213 -8.41 -13.53 -14.06
C PHE A 213 -9.46 -12.52 -13.57
N VAL A 214 -10.71 -12.72 -14.02
CA VAL A 214 -11.91 -12.01 -13.57
C VAL A 214 -12.93 -13.01 -13.05
N ASP A 215 -13.51 -12.73 -11.88
CA ASP A 215 -14.63 -13.50 -11.33
C ASP A 215 -15.96 -12.87 -11.79
N TYR A 216 -16.74 -13.63 -12.56
CA TYR A 216 -18.09 -13.29 -12.96
C TYR A 216 -19.09 -13.94 -12.00
N LEU A 217 -19.81 -13.12 -11.23
CA LEU A 217 -20.86 -13.60 -10.33
C LEU A 217 -22.10 -13.98 -11.14
N PHE A 218 -22.45 -15.27 -11.12
CA PHE A 218 -23.64 -15.80 -11.76
C PHE A 218 -24.88 -15.54 -10.88
N GLU A 219 -24.84 -15.96 -9.62
CA GLU A 219 -25.93 -15.87 -8.64
C GLU A 219 -25.37 -15.90 -7.21
N ASP A 220 -25.87 -15.04 -6.33
CA ASP A 220 -25.57 -15.04 -4.88
C ASP A 220 -26.82 -15.14 -3.98
N PHE A 221 -28.02 -15.23 -4.56
CA PHE A 221 -29.30 -15.29 -3.84
C PHE A 221 -29.58 -14.11 -2.87
N ASP A 222 -28.75 -13.06 -2.92
CA ASP A 222 -28.84 -11.85 -2.11
C ASP A 222 -29.29 -10.63 -2.93
N GLY A 223 -29.60 -10.87 -4.21
CA GLY A 223 -30.08 -9.85 -5.14
C GLY A 223 -28.98 -9.21 -5.98
N ASN A 224 -27.74 -9.73 -5.93
CA ASN A 224 -26.73 -9.44 -6.93
C ASN A 224 -26.62 -10.62 -7.92
N GLY A 225 -25.56 -10.63 -8.73
CA GLY A 225 -25.36 -11.60 -9.79
C GLY A 225 -25.86 -11.12 -11.15
N LEU A 226 -25.24 -11.65 -12.19
CA LEU A 226 -25.55 -11.31 -13.58
C LEU A 226 -26.84 -11.98 -14.06
N TYR A 227 -27.40 -12.92 -13.28
CA TYR A 227 -28.58 -13.69 -13.64
C TYR A 227 -29.74 -13.43 -12.66
N THR A 228 -30.83 -12.83 -13.16
CA THR A 228 -32.01 -12.45 -12.35
C THR A 228 -33.23 -13.35 -12.61
N SER A 229 -33.01 -14.53 -13.21
CA SER A 229 -34.09 -15.36 -13.77
C SER A 229 -34.83 -16.23 -12.74
N THR A 230 -35.96 -16.79 -13.16
CA THR A 230 -36.72 -17.81 -12.42
C THR A 230 -35.90 -19.09 -12.28
N TRP A 231 -35.40 -19.36 -11.06
CA TRP A 231 -34.94 -20.68 -10.66
C TRP A 231 -36.13 -21.65 -10.67
N GLY A 232 -35.92 -22.82 -11.25
CA GLY A 232 -36.95 -23.83 -11.40
C GLY A 232 -36.38 -25.23 -11.26
N PHE A 233 -37.24 -26.22 -11.41
CA PHE A 233 -36.86 -27.62 -11.27
C PHE A 233 -37.41 -28.44 -12.44
N TYR A 234 -36.74 -29.54 -12.73
CA TYR A 234 -37.18 -30.52 -13.71
C TYR A 234 -36.99 -31.93 -13.17
N GLY A 235 -37.87 -32.84 -13.59
CA GLY A 235 -37.96 -34.16 -13.00
C GLY A 235 -38.66 -34.08 -11.65
N ASP A 236 -38.18 -34.87 -10.70
CA ASP A 236 -38.77 -34.94 -9.36
C ASP A 236 -37.77 -34.45 -8.31
N ALA A 237 -37.28 -33.22 -8.53
CA ALA A 237 -36.48 -32.45 -7.58
C ALA A 237 -37.42 -31.64 -6.68
N GLY A 238 -37.16 -31.56 -5.38
CA GLY A 238 -37.88 -30.66 -4.47
C GLY A 238 -37.75 -29.20 -4.91
N ASP A 239 -38.75 -28.37 -4.58
CA ASP A 239 -38.71 -26.92 -4.80
C ASP A 239 -37.41 -26.33 -4.24
N LEU A 240 -36.80 -25.40 -4.98
CA LEU A 240 -35.66 -24.65 -4.42
C LEU A 240 -36.19 -23.76 -3.31
N SER A 241 -35.59 -23.85 -2.13
CA SER A 241 -35.84 -22.86 -1.08
C SER A 241 -34.63 -21.95 -0.95
N VAL A 242 -34.88 -20.64 -0.86
CA VAL A 242 -33.84 -19.65 -0.52
C VAL A 242 -34.00 -19.32 0.96
N THR A 243 -32.93 -19.47 1.74
CA THR A 243 -32.94 -19.35 3.20
C THR A 243 -31.79 -18.47 3.66
N ALA A 244 -31.98 -17.73 4.77
CA ALA A 244 -30.95 -16.88 5.38
C ALA A 244 -29.93 -17.70 6.20
N GLU A 245 -29.38 -18.75 5.59
CA GLU A 245 -28.43 -19.69 6.20
C GLU A 245 -27.13 -19.82 5.39
N GLY A 246 -26.90 -18.87 4.47
CA GLY A 246 -25.67 -18.73 3.68
C GLY A 246 -24.45 -18.44 4.54
N GLU A 247 -23.26 -18.69 4.00
CA GLU A 247 -22.02 -18.22 4.64
C GLU A 247 -21.99 -16.69 4.69
N THR A 248 -22.53 -16.07 3.64
CA THR A 248 -22.88 -14.65 3.57
C THR A 248 -24.31 -14.54 3.08
N GLY A 249 -25.23 -14.03 3.90
CA GLY A 249 -26.60 -13.76 3.47
C GLY A 249 -27.44 -15.01 3.22
N ASN A 250 -28.16 -15.02 2.11
CA ASN A 250 -29.09 -16.07 1.72
C ASN A 250 -28.38 -17.13 0.87
N CYS A 251 -28.82 -18.38 1.00
CA CYS A 251 -28.39 -19.46 0.13
C CYS A 251 -29.58 -20.25 -0.41
N ALA A 252 -29.38 -20.94 -1.52
CA ALA A 252 -30.31 -21.91 -2.02
C ALA A 252 -30.13 -23.27 -1.33
N GLN A 253 -31.23 -23.95 -1.03
CA GLN A 253 -31.26 -25.29 -0.44
C GLN A 253 -32.05 -26.22 -1.35
N TYR A 254 -31.41 -27.33 -1.72
CA TYR A 254 -32.00 -28.43 -2.47
C TYR A 254 -32.01 -29.70 -1.61
N ASP A 255 -33.22 -30.14 -1.28
CA ASP A 255 -33.47 -31.38 -0.52
C ASP A 255 -33.88 -32.53 -1.44
N TYR A 256 -33.21 -33.68 -1.30
CA TYR A 256 -33.62 -34.92 -1.96
C TYR A 256 -34.88 -35.48 -1.30
N ASN A 257 -35.90 -35.71 -2.12
CA ASN A 257 -37.22 -36.18 -1.67
C ASN A 257 -37.40 -37.71 -1.71
N GLY A 258 -36.34 -38.48 -2.01
CA GLY A 258 -36.40 -39.94 -2.12
C GLY A 258 -36.76 -40.48 -3.52
N ALA A 259 -36.79 -39.63 -4.55
CA ALA A 259 -37.20 -40.00 -5.90
C ALA A 259 -36.17 -40.86 -6.65
N THR A 260 -36.69 -41.78 -7.49
CA THR A 260 -35.87 -42.66 -8.35
C THR A 260 -35.71 -42.17 -9.79
N ALA A 261 -36.04 -40.90 -10.05
CA ALA A 261 -35.91 -40.26 -11.36
C ALA A 261 -34.78 -39.23 -11.34
N ASN A 262 -34.08 -39.07 -12.47
CA ASN A 262 -33.08 -38.01 -12.61
C ASN A 262 -33.79 -36.64 -12.61
N GLY A 263 -33.34 -35.72 -11.78
CA GLY A 263 -33.92 -34.39 -11.62
C GLY A 263 -32.87 -33.37 -11.21
N TYR A 264 -33.16 -32.11 -11.47
CA TYR A 264 -32.27 -31.02 -11.11
C TYR A 264 -33.05 -29.80 -10.64
N ASN A 265 -32.37 -28.97 -9.88
CA ASN A 265 -32.79 -27.62 -9.56
C ASN A 265 -31.83 -26.64 -10.22
N GLY A 266 -32.31 -25.62 -10.90
CA GLY A 266 -31.44 -24.71 -11.63
C GLY A 266 -32.19 -23.64 -12.40
N CYS A 267 -31.44 -22.69 -12.94
CA CYS A 267 -32.03 -21.73 -13.86
C CYS A 267 -32.34 -22.40 -15.20
N GLN A 268 -33.53 -22.13 -15.74
CA GLN A 268 -34.03 -22.74 -16.99
C GLN A 268 -34.19 -21.73 -18.13
N ASN A 269 -33.58 -20.56 -18.02
CA ASN A 269 -33.75 -19.54 -19.02
C ASN A 269 -32.96 -19.89 -20.30
N ASN A 270 -33.66 -20.00 -21.43
CA ASN A 270 -33.07 -20.18 -22.76
C ASN A 270 -32.80 -18.82 -23.46
N GLU A 271 -33.11 -17.68 -22.81
CA GLU A 271 -33.16 -16.35 -23.46
C GLU A 271 -32.27 -15.27 -22.82
N ALA A 272 -31.49 -15.54 -21.77
CA ALA A 272 -30.55 -14.52 -21.27
C ALA A 272 -29.31 -14.42 -22.18
N GLY A 273 -28.89 -13.21 -22.50
CA GLY A 273 -27.62 -12.97 -23.19
C GLY A 273 -26.44 -13.56 -22.39
N ALA A 274 -25.34 -13.88 -23.08
CA ALA A 274 -24.13 -14.42 -22.49
C ALA A 274 -23.71 -13.59 -21.25
N PHE A 275 -23.62 -14.24 -20.08
CA PHE A 275 -23.16 -13.59 -18.84
C PHE A 275 -21.64 -13.51 -18.77
N LEU A 276 -20.95 -14.45 -19.43
CA LEU A 276 -19.52 -14.39 -19.70
C LEU A 276 -19.23 -13.60 -20.97
N PRO A 277 -18.07 -12.94 -21.07
CA PRO A 277 -17.70 -12.20 -22.27
C PRO A 277 -17.52 -13.16 -23.44
N SER A 278 -17.77 -12.68 -24.66
CA SER A 278 -17.57 -13.47 -25.90
C SER A 278 -16.11 -13.88 -26.15
N SER A 279 -15.16 -13.33 -25.39
CA SER A 279 -13.75 -13.72 -25.41
C SER A 279 -13.47 -14.99 -24.59
N ALA A 280 -14.35 -15.37 -23.66
CA ALA A 280 -14.18 -16.52 -22.78
C ALA A 280 -14.54 -17.84 -23.50
N THR A 281 -13.78 -18.24 -24.51
CA THR A 281 -14.09 -19.42 -25.35
C THR A 281 -13.28 -20.67 -25.02
N ASP A 282 -12.24 -20.55 -24.18
CA ASP A 282 -11.35 -21.66 -23.81
C ASP A 282 -11.77 -22.27 -22.46
N ALA A 283 -12.33 -23.48 -22.49
CA ALA A 283 -12.76 -24.22 -21.32
C ALA A 283 -11.65 -24.48 -20.28
N SER A 284 -10.39 -24.53 -20.71
CA SER A 284 -9.24 -24.73 -19.81
C SER A 284 -8.88 -23.48 -19.01
N LYS A 285 -9.39 -22.32 -19.43
CA LYS A 285 -9.17 -21.00 -18.82
C LYS A 285 -10.37 -20.48 -18.03
N ALA A 286 -11.43 -21.27 -17.94
CA ALA A 286 -12.62 -20.94 -17.18
C ALA A 286 -12.81 -21.96 -16.05
N THR A 287 -13.07 -21.47 -14.85
CA THR A 287 -13.27 -22.29 -13.66
C THR A 287 -14.62 -21.95 -13.03
N PHE A 288 -15.46 -22.97 -12.87
CA PHE A 288 -16.67 -22.89 -12.07
C PHE A 288 -16.30 -22.89 -10.59
N LYS A 289 -16.98 -22.05 -9.82
CA LYS A 289 -16.84 -21.92 -8.37
C LYS A 289 -18.22 -21.80 -7.73
N MET A 290 -18.41 -22.42 -6.57
CA MET A 290 -19.66 -22.34 -5.81
C MET A 290 -19.38 -22.62 -4.34
N MET A 291 -19.98 -21.84 -3.44
CA MET A 291 -20.00 -22.17 -2.03
C MET A 291 -21.06 -23.25 -1.79
N VAL A 292 -20.73 -24.25 -1.00
CA VAL A 292 -21.61 -25.39 -0.73
C VAL A 292 -21.51 -25.84 0.72
N ASN A 293 -22.65 -26.22 1.28
CA ASN A 293 -22.75 -26.81 2.61
C ASN A 293 -23.62 -28.07 2.57
N ALA A 294 -23.00 -29.20 2.91
CA ALA A 294 -23.66 -30.46 3.18
C ALA A 294 -22.79 -31.29 4.15
N VAL A 295 -23.25 -32.49 4.47
CA VAL A 295 -22.44 -33.47 5.23
C VAL A 295 -21.35 -34.08 4.34
N ALA A 296 -20.23 -34.46 4.95
CA ALA A 296 -19.14 -35.16 4.28
C ALA A 296 -19.64 -36.44 3.60
N GLY A 297 -19.15 -36.71 2.40
CA GLY A 297 -19.58 -37.81 1.54
C GLY A 297 -20.80 -37.49 0.66
N THR A 298 -21.44 -36.33 0.86
CA THR A 298 -22.48 -35.85 -0.08
C THR A 298 -21.87 -35.67 -1.46
N SER A 299 -22.51 -36.26 -2.46
CA SER A 299 -22.17 -36.09 -3.88
C SER A 299 -23.33 -35.40 -4.60
N PHE A 300 -23.00 -34.54 -5.55
CA PHE A 300 -23.96 -33.81 -6.38
C PHE A 300 -23.32 -33.46 -7.73
N ASP A 301 -24.13 -33.32 -8.76
CA ASP A 301 -23.68 -32.87 -10.06
C ASP A 301 -23.96 -31.37 -10.22
N VAL A 302 -22.99 -30.63 -10.72
CA VAL A 302 -23.23 -29.32 -11.33
C VAL A 302 -23.35 -29.54 -12.83
N ILE A 303 -24.41 -29.00 -13.40
CA ILE A 303 -24.72 -29.09 -14.82
C ILE A 303 -24.72 -27.68 -15.41
N LEU A 304 -23.85 -27.47 -16.38
CA LEU A 304 -23.74 -26.26 -17.20
C LEU A 304 -24.37 -26.56 -18.57
N ASP A 305 -25.57 -26.06 -18.82
CA ASP A 305 -26.41 -26.45 -19.95
C ASP A 305 -26.65 -27.97 -20.04
N ASN A 306 -25.84 -28.66 -20.87
CA ASN A 306 -25.81 -30.11 -21.06
C ASN A 306 -24.47 -30.77 -20.65
N TRP A 307 -23.57 -30.04 -20.02
CA TRP A 307 -22.27 -30.51 -19.53
C TRP A 307 -22.33 -30.70 -18.01
N ALA A 308 -21.78 -31.78 -17.48
CA ALA A 308 -21.89 -32.11 -16.05
C ALA A 308 -20.52 -32.38 -15.41
N TYR A 309 -20.39 -32.02 -14.14
CA TYR A 309 -19.28 -32.38 -13.28
C TYR A 309 -19.81 -32.86 -11.93
N ASN A 310 -19.25 -33.95 -11.40
CA ASN A 310 -19.64 -34.50 -10.11
C ASN A 310 -18.70 -33.99 -9.01
N PHE A 311 -19.26 -33.34 -7.99
CA PHE A 311 -18.56 -33.02 -6.76
C PHE A 311 -18.88 -34.07 -5.70
N THR A 312 -17.89 -34.37 -4.84
CA THR A 312 -18.07 -35.14 -3.60
C THR A 312 -17.36 -34.40 -2.48
N LEU A 313 -18.10 -34.04 -1.42
CA LEU A 313 -17.54 -33.27 -0.32
C LEU A 313 -16.73 -34.16 0.62
N GLU A 314 -15.51 -33.76 0.95
CA GLU A 314 -14.66 -34.49 1.90
C GLU A 314 -14.94 -34.09 3.35
N THR A 315 -15.37 -32.84 3.57
CA THR A 315 -15.68 -32.27 4.89
C THR A 315 -17.12 -31.81 4.98
N SER A 316 -17.63 -31.67 6.21
CA SER A 316 -18.97 -31.10 6.45
C SER A 316 -18.89 -29.59 6.68
N GLY A 317 -19.95 -28.87 6.31
CA GLY A 317 -20.04 -27.41 6.47
C GLY A 317 -19.74 -26.65 5.17
N TRP A 318 -19.84 -25.31 5.24
CA TRP A 318 -19.56 -24.39 4.15
C TRP A 318 -18.12 -24.54 3.66
N GLN A 319 -17.97 -24.75 2.35
CA GLN A 319 -16.70 -24.86 1.65
C GLN A 319 -16.87 -24.45 0.18
N GLU A 320 -15.80 -23.99 -0.47
CA GLU A 320 -15.80 -23.71 -1.90
C GLU A 320 -15.53 -24.99 -2.68
N VAL A 321 -16.37 -25.29 -3.67
CA VAL A 321 -16.06 -26.29 -4.70
C VAL A 321 -15.67 -25.62 -6.00
N THR A 322 -14.74 -26.25 -6.71
CA THR A 322 -14.18 -25.72 -7.95
C THR A 322 -13.90 -26.81 -8.98
N ALA A 323 -14.22 -26.54 -10.23
CA ALA A 323 -13.87 -27.39 -11.37
C ALA A 323 -13.59 -26.53 -12.60
N ARG A 324 -12.53 -26.85 -13.36
CA ARG A 324 -12.33 -26.23 -14.67
C ARG A 324 -13.37 -26.73 -15.64
N LEU A 325 -13.80 -25.85 -16.54
CA LEU A 325 -14.85 -26.16 -17.50
C LEU A 325 -14.43 -27.29 -18.47
N ASP A 326 -13.14 -27.45 -18.74
CA ASP A 326 -12.60 -28.57 -19.54
C ASP A 326 -12.75 -29.96 -18.88
N GLN A 327 -13.12 -30.01 -17.60
CA GLN A 327 -13.37 -31.23 -16.83
C GLN A 327 -14.85 -31.63 -16.82
N PHE A 328 -15.75 -30.84 -17.40
CA PHE A 328 -17.16 -31.21 -17.51
C PHE A 328 -17.35 -32.18 -18.69
N GLY A 329 -18.22 -33.18 -18.47
CA GLY A 329 -18.57 -34.18 -19.46
C GLY A 329 -19.92 -33.90 -20.12
N SER A 330 -20.00 -34.09 -21.43
CA SER A 330 -21.16 -33.79 -22.25
C SER A 330 -22.33 -34.75 -22.00
N GLY A 331 -23.53 -34.30 -22.36
CA GLY A 331 -24.73 -35.14 -22.33
C GLY A 331 -25.20 -35.47 -20.91
N TYR A 332 -25.04 -34.55 -19.97
CA TYR A 332 -25.38 -34.70 -18.56
C TYR A 332 -24.60 -35.84 -17.86
N ASN A 333 -23.42 -36.17 -18.38
CA ASN A 333 -22.62 -37.29 -17.88
C ASN A 333 -21.28 -36.79 -17.34
N PRO A 334 -21.04 -36.73 -16.04
CA PRO A 334 -19.71 -36.35 -15.53
C PRO A 334 -18.63 -37.39 -15.84
N GLY A 335 -19.00 -38.64 -16.14
CA GLY A 335 -18.06 -39.74 -16.33
C GLY A 335 -17.33 -39.78 -17.70
N ASN A 336 -17.82 -39.06 -18.72
CA ASN A 336 -17.18 -39.02 -20.04
C ASN A 336 -16.24 -37.83 -20.25
N ALA A 337 -16.08 -36.95 -19.26
CA ALA A 337 -15.26 -35.74 -19.36
C ALA A 337 -13.84 -35.99 -19.90
N ALA A 338 -13.20 -37.07 -19.48
CA ALA A 338 -11.85 -37.43 -19.91
C ALA A 338 -11.78 -37.95 -21.37
N THR A 339 -12.90 -38.43 -21.92
CA THR A 339 -12.98 -39.04 -23.25
C THR A 339 -13.64 -38.13 -24.30
N ASP A 340 -14.29 -37.06 -23.87
CA ASP A 340 -14.94 -36.11 -24.78
C ASP A 340 -13.92 -35.35 -25.63
N THR A 341 -14.16 -35.34 -26.94
CA THR A 341 -13.33 -34.64 -27.93
C THR A 341 -13.74 -33.17 -28.12
N GLU A 342 -14.92 -32.80 -27.65
CA GLU A 342 -15.42 -31.43 -27.60
C GLU A 342 -15.44 -30.96 -26.14
N LYS A 343 -15.35 -29.65 -25.93
CA LYS A 343 -15.42 -29.02 -24.61
C LYS A 343 -16.46 -27.92 -24.62
N ILE A 344 -17.05 -27.68 -23.45
CA ILE A 344 -17.99 -26.59 -23.25
C ILE A 344 -17.35 -25.26 -23.67
N ASP A 345 -18.09 -24.43 -24.41
CA ASP A 345 -17.70 -23.04 -24.67
C ASP A 345 -18.17 -22.19 -23.48
N PRO A 346 -17.28 -21.65 -22.63
CA PRO A 346 -17.70 -20.89 -21.46
C PRO A 346 -18.59 -19.69 -21.83
N SER A 347 -18.29 -18.99 -22.93
CA SER A 347 -19.07 -17.82 -23.38
C SER A 347 -20.51 -18.16 -23.77
N GLY A 348 -20.77 -19.43 -24.08
CA GLY A 348 -22.09 -19.94 -24.43
C GLY A 348 -22.89 -20.46 -23.24
N VAL A 349 -22.36 -20.45 -22.01
CA VAL A 349 -23.04 -21.01 -20.85
C VAL A 349 -24.25 -20.16 -20.50
N LEU A 350 -25.44 -20.76 -20.48
CA LEU A 350 -26.69 -20.08 -20.15
C LEU A 350 -27.35 -20.60 -18.87
N GLN A 351 -27.11 -21.86 -18.53
CA GLN A 351 -27.79 -22.54 -17.44
C GLN A 351 -26.82 -23.13 -16.44
N VAL A 352 -27.08 -22.90 -15.16
CA VAL A 352 -26.46 -23.63 -14.06
C VAL A 352 -27.55 -24.40 -13.33
N LYS A 353 -27.33 -25.71 -13.16
CA LYS A 353 -28.22 -26.60 -12.42
C LYS A 353 -27.42 -27.44 -11.44
N VAL A 354 -28.07 -27.82 -10.36
CA VAL A 354 -27.58 -28.74 -9.34
C VAL A 354 -28.48 -29.97 -9.34
N SER A 355 -27.87 -31.15 -9.43
CA SER A 355 -28.55 -32.45 -9.39
C SER A 355 -28.00 -33.27 -8.24
N LEU A 356 -28.88 -34.02 -7.56
CA LEU A 356 -28.48 -34.96 -6.52
C LEU A 356 -28.55 -36.38 -7.09
N PRO A 357 -27.55 -37.24 -6.83
CA PRO A 357 -27.52 -38.59 -7.36
C PRO A 357 -28.68 -39.41 -6.79
N ASN A 358 -29.31 -40.17 -7.69
CA ASN A 358 -30.41 -41.07 -7.37
C ASN A 358 -29.89 -42.38 -6.75
N ASN A 359 -29.49 -42.33 -5.49
CA ASN A 359 -28.91 -43.47 -4.78
C ASN A 359 -29.64 -43.82 -3.46
N GLY A 360 -30.81 -43.22 -3.21
CA GLY A 360 -31.69 -43.60 -2.09
C GLY A 360 -31.21 -43.19 -0.70
N THR A 361 -30.15 -42.37 -0.59
CA THR A 361 -29.74 -41.76 0.69
C THR A 361 -30.32 -40.36 0.76
N VAL A 362 -30.92 -39.98 1.91
CA VAL A 362 -31.40 -38.61 2.11
C VAL A 362 -30.20 -37.65 2.04
N SER A 363 -30.12 -36.85 0.99
CA SER A 363 -29.10 -35.82 0.80
C SER A 363 -29.76 -34.44 0.72
N SER A 364 -29.13 -33.46 1.34
CA SER A 364 -29.49 -32.05 1.22
C SER A 364 -28.23 -31.29 0.90
N VAL A 365 -28.31 -30.37 -0.05
CA VAL A 365 -27.20 -29.50 -0.42
C VAL A 365 -27.68 -28.06 -0.35
N LYS A 366 -26.96 -27.25 0.42
CA LYS A 366 -27.05 -25.80 0.33
C LYS A 366 -25.95 -25.30 -0.57
N PHE A 367 -26.26 -24.31 -1.40
CA PHE A 367 -25.28 -23.71 -2.27
C PHE A 367 -25.56 -22.23 -2.47
N ASP A 368 -24.48 -21.51 -2.74
CA ASP A 368 -24.45 -20.07 -2.78
C ASP A 368 -23.28 -19.60 -3.66
N ASP A 369 -23.27 -18.31 -4.00
CA ASP A 369 -22.09 -17.61 -4.47
C ASP A 369 -21.49 -18.23 -5.76
N ILE A 370 -22.36 -18.58 -6.71
CA ILE A 370 -22.01 -19.24 -7.97
C ILE A 370 -21.24 -18.26 -8.84
N LYS A 371 -19.99 -18.60 -9.18
CA LYS A 371 -19.05 -17.75 -9.90
C LYS A 371 -18.35 -18.50 -11.02
N PHE A 372 -17.93 -17.75 -12.02
CA PHE A 372 -17.05 -18.23 -13.08
C PHE A 372 -15.79 -17.36 -13.08
N ARG A 373 -14.66 -17.98 -12.78
CA ARG A 373 -13.35 -17.35 -12.89
C ARG A 373 -12.82 -17.56 -14.30
N VAL A 374 -12.55 -16.49 -15.04
CA VAL A 374 -12.03 -16.55 -16.41
C VAL A 374 -10.64 -15.92 -16.44
N GLU A 375 -9.65 -16.64 -16.96
CA GLU A 375 -8.32 -16.09 -17.22
C GLU A 375 -8.36 -15.12 -18.42
N GLU A 376 -7.80 -13.92 -18.25
CA GLU A 376 -7.75 -12.85 -19.26
C GLU A 376 -6.36 -12.62 -19.87
#